data_AF-A0A970T4V8-F1
#
_entry.id   AF-A0A970T4V8-F1
#
_cell.length_a   1.000
_cell.length_b   1.000
_cell.length_c   1.000
_cell.angle_alpha   90.00
_cell.angle_beta   90.00
_cell.angle_gamma   90.00
#
_symmetry.space_group_name_H-M   'P 1'
#
loop_
_entity.id
_entity.type
_entity.pdbx_description
1 polymer ?
#
loop_
_entity_poly.entity_id
_entity_poly.type
_entity_poly.pdbx_seq_one_letter_code
_entity_poly.pdbx_strand_id
1 'polypeptide(L)'
;MKKLFLGICLLAAIASFDAAAQKRLTIIHTNDTHSHVEPIRSGTDAGMGGVIEQAAYLDSVRRVDGKRNVLLLHAGDFSQGTSYFTILKGDLEIDLLNAMKFDCVSLGNHEFDNGLDELGRRLSWLKCPVVCANYDFSSIEAGKYIRPYVILRKAGMKIGIVGLLTDLSTFVDRSISEEIPSLDIVQTANRWASYLKNEKRCDLVIALTHLGFEGVGFTDPMLVRATRDIDLVVGGHSHTFMEEMEYEYNLDGKPVPILQDGNWGLFLGNFKIQ
;
A
#
# COMPACT_ATOMS: atom_id res chain seq x y z
N MET A 1 -28.38 -32.19 -65.45
CA MET A 1 -27.26 -32.11 -64.47
C MET A 1 -27.16 -30.65 -64.03
N LYS A 2 -27.78 -30.25 -62.90
CA LYS A 2 -27.12 -29.84 -61.64
C LYS A 2 -25.80 -29.07 -61.92
N LYS A 3 -25.58 -27.82 -61.52
CA LYS A 3 -25.70 -27.28 -60.14
C LYS A 3 -25.87 -25.75 -60.16
N LEU A 4 -26.80 -25.26 -59.34
CA LEU A 4 -26.99 -23.87 -58.98
C LEU A 4 -26.00 -23.54 -57.84
N PHE A 5 -25.09 -22.58 -58.05
CA PHE A 5 -24.19 -22.09 -56.99
C PHE A 5 -24.95 -21.07 -56.13
N LEU A 6 -25.48 -21.54 -55.00
CA LEU A 6 -26.03 -20.68 -53.96
C LEU A 6 -24.87 -20.26 -53.04
N GLY A 7 -24.37 -19.04 -53.23
CA GLY A 7 -23.37 -18.44 -52.34
C GLY A 7 -24.02 -18.10 -51.01
N ILE A 8 -23.79 -18.93 -50.00
CA ILE A 8 -24.13 -18.63 -48.61
C ILE A 8 -23.04 -17.70 -48.09
N CYS A 9 -23.32 -16.40 -48.04
CA CYS A 9 -22.57 -15.46 -47.21
C CYS A 9 -22.85 -15.80 -45.74
N LEU A 10 -22.02 -16.65 -45.16
CA LEU A 10 -21.99 -16.88 -43.72
C LEU A 10 -21.35 -15.63 -43.08
N LEU A 11 -22.17 -14.63 -42.74
CA LEU A 11 -21.78 -13.61 -41.77
C LEU A 11 -21.57 -14.33 -40.43
N ALA A 12 -20.32 -14.71 -40.15
CA ALA A 12 -19.91 -15.05 -38.81
C ALA A 12 -19.94 -13.76 -37.98
N ALA A 13 -21.10 -13.46 -37.41
CA ALA A 13 -21.18 -12.55 -36.28
C ALA A 13 -20.40 -13.21 -35.14
N ILE A 14 -19.12 -12.86 -35.01
CA ILE A 14 -18.37 -13.08 -33.77
C ILE A 14 -19.05 -12.15 -32.78
N ALA A 15 -20.06 -12.66 -32.10
CA ALA A 15 -20.54 -12.06 -30.87
C ALA A 15 -19.35 -12.11 -29.90
N SER A 16 -18.64 -11.00 -29.78
CA SER A 16 -17.76 -10.75 -28.65
C SER A 16 -18.65 -10.78 -27.41
N PHE A 17 -18.83 -11.96 -26.83
CA PHE A 17 -19.17 -12.08 -25.43
C PHE A 17 -17.96 -11.52 -24.66
N ASP A 18 -17.88 -10.20 -24.55
CA ASP A 18 -17.37 -9.60 -23.34
C ASP A 18 -18.40 -9.96 -22.28
N ALA A 19 -18.33 -11.19 -21.77
CA ALA A 19 -18.76 -11.44 -20.42
C ALA A 19 -17.95 -10.45 -19.60
N ALA A 20 -18.57 -9.35 -19.18
CA ALA A 20 -17.98 -8.40 -18.26
C ALA A 20 -17.62 -9.19 -17.00
N ALA A 21 -16.42 -9.77 -17.00
CA ALA A 21 -15.93 -10.54 -15.89
C ALA A 21 -15.91 -9.58 -14.72
N GLN A 22 -16.75 -9.87 -13.72
CA GLN A 22 -16.87 -9.03 -12.53
C GLN A 22 -15.46 -8.77 -11.99
N LYS A 23 -15.08 -7.48 -11.90
CA LYS A 23 -13.73 -7.06 -11.52
C LYS A 23 -13.54 -7.34 -10.04
N ARG A 24 -13.12 -8.55 -9.70
CA ARG A 24 -12.85 -8.94 -8.31
C ARG A 24 -11.39 -8.65 -7.97
N LEU A 25 -11.16 -7.58 -7.22
CA LEU A 25 -9.87 -7.23 -6.67
C LEU A 25 -9.77 -7.72 -5.23
N THR A 26 -8.77 -8.53 -4.92
CA THR A 26 -8.39 -8.85 -3.54
C THR A 26 -7.27 -7.93 -3.12
N ILE A 27 -7.43 -7.21 -2.01
CA ILE A 27 -6.38 -6.39 -1.42
C ILE A 27 -5.89 -7.10 -0.17
N ILE A 28 -4.58 -7.38 -0.14
CA ILE A 28 -3.86 -7.82 1.04
C ILE A 28 -3.00 -6.66 1.51
N HIS A 29 -3.00 -6.35 2.80
CA HIS A 29 -2.10 -5.37 3.37
C HIS A 29 -1.44 -5.86 4.65
N THR A 30 -0.39 -5.14 5.04
CA THR A 30 0.20 -5.17 6.37
C THR A 30 0.81 -3.81 6.68
N ASN A 31 1.11 -3.56 7.95
CA ASN A 31 1.78 -2.37 8.43
C ASN A 31 2.67 -2.74 9.63
N ASP A 32 3.66 -1.90 9.93
CA ASP A 32 4.38 -1.98 11.20
C ASP A 32 4.99 -3.38 11.47
N THR A 33 5.57 -4.02 10.45
CA THR A 33 6.18 -5.33 10.67
C THR A 33 7.39 -5.25 11.59
N HIS A 34 8.03 -4.08 11.71
CA HIS A 34 9.10 -3.81 12.68
C HIS A 34 10.10 -4.97 12.79
N SER A 35 10.64 -5.43 11.65
CA SER A 35 11.67 -6.48 11.62
C SER A 35 11.28 -7.81 12.33
N HIS A 36 9.99 -8.06 12.56
CA HIS A 36 9.48 -9.31 13.14
C HIS A 36 9.39 -10.39 12.06
N VAL A 37 10.52 -11.07 11.83
CA VAL A 37 10.65 -12.08 10.78
C VAL A 37 10.18 -13.47 11.24
N GLU A 38 10.40 -13.78 12.51
CA GLU A 38 10.03 -15.06 13.13
C GLU A 38 8.68 -14.96 13.86
N PRO A 39 7.97 -16.09 14.06
CA PRO A 39 6.85 -16.14 14.97
C PRO A 39 7.22 -15.69 16.38
N ILE A 40 6.26 -15.08 17.08
CA ILE A 40 6.42 -14.62 18.46
C ILE A 40 6.74 -15.83 19.36
N ARG A 41 7.78 -15.70 20.19
CA ARG A 41 8.32 -16.83 20.96
C ARG A 41 7.58 -17.12 22.27
N SER A 42 6.89 -16.13 22.84
CA SER A 42 6.29 -16.23 24.16
C SER A 42 5.16 -15.22 24.35
N GLY A 43 4.27 -15.46 25.31
CA GLY A 43 3.14 -14.59 25.62
C GLY A 43 1.83 -15.08 25.02
N THR A 44 0.84 -14.20 24.95
CA THR A 44 -0.49 -14.48 24.41
C THR A 44 -0.46 -14.83 22.92
N ASP A 45 0.46 -14.22 22.18
CA ASP A 45 0.59 -14.38 20.73
C ASP A 45 1.67 -15.40 20.35
N ALA A 46 2.12 -16.23 21.30
CA ALA A 46 3.18 -17.22 21.05
C ALA A 46 2.81 -18.16 19.89
N GLY A 47 3.70 -18.25 18.89
CA GLY A 47 3.49 -19.02 17.67
C GLY A 47 2.74 -18.28 16.56
N MET A 48 2.29 -17.04 16.79
CA MET A 48 1.68 -16.18 15.76
C MET A 48 2.74 -15.33 15.04
N GLY A 49 2.35 -14.78 13.88
CA GLY A 49 3.22 -14.00 13.01
C GLY A 49 4.17 -14.87 12.20
N GLY A 50 5.30 -14.30 11.82
CA GLY A 50 6.32 -14.97 11.01
C GLY A 50 6.11 -14.79 9.50
N VAL A 51 7.20 -14.44 8.82
CA VAL A 51 7.17 -14.09 7.39
C VAL A 51 6.96 -15.32 6.51
N ILE A 52 7.34 -16.52 6.97
CA ILE A 52 7.11 -17.77 6.23
C ILE A 52 5.61 -18.08 6.19
N GLU A 53 4.92 -17.94 7.32
CA GLU A 53 3.49 -18.16 7.49
C GLU A 53 2.70 -17.15 6.64
N GLN A 54 3.08 -15.87 6.69
CA GLN A 54 2.53 -14.82 5.84
C GLN A 54 2.70 -15.12 4.35
N ALA A 55 3.90 -15.53 3.93
CA ALA A 55 4.17 -15.87 2.53
C ALA A 55 3.34 -17.07 2.07
N ALA A 56 3.19 -18.10 2.91
CA ALA A 56 2.36 -19.26 2.60
C ALA A 56 0.88 -18.87 2.44
N TYR A 57 0.36 -18.02 3.33
CA TYR A 57 -1.00 -17.49 3.22
C TYR A 57 -1.19 -16.68 1.93
N LEU A 58 -0.30 -15.72 1.67
CA LEU A 58 -0.32 -14.89 0.47
C LEU A 58 -0.30 -15.74 -0.82
N ASP A 59 0.52 -16.77 -0.87
CA ASP A 59 0.59 -17.68 -2.01
C ASP A 59 -0.70 -18.50 -2.18
N SER A 60 -1.36 -18.87 -1.08
CA SER A 60 -2.68 -19.51 -1.13
C SER A 60 -3.73 -18.58 -1.73
N VAL A 61 -3.76 -17.31 -1.32
CA VAL A 61 -4.68 -16.29 -1.85
C VAL A 61 -4.40 -16.04 -3.33
N ARG A 62 -3.14 -15.86 -3.72
CA ARG A 62 -2.74 -15.67 -5.12
C ARG A 62 -3.10 -16.86 -6.02
N ARG A 63 -3.12 -18.07 -5.46
CA ARG A 63 -3.55 -19.29 -6.16
C ARG A 63 -5.05 -19.33 -6.37
N VAL A 64 -5.84 -18.98 -5.34
CA VAL A 64 -7.31 -19.03 -5.37
C VAL A 64 -7.90 -17.86 -6.15
N ASP A 65 -7.45 -16.64 -5.88
CA ASP A 65 -8.01 -15.42 -6.48
C ASP A 65 -7.34 -15.03 -7.80
N GLY A 66 -6.15 -15.59 -8.06
CA GLY A 66 -5.33 -15.30 -9.23
C GLY A 66 -4.40 -14.12 -8.98
N LYS A 67 -3.09 -14.33 -9.21
CA LYS A 67 -2.04 -13.32 -8.94
C LYS A 67 -2.28 -11.94 -9.55
N ARG A 68 -2.98 -11.85 -10.70
CA ARG A 68 -3.30 -10.58 -11.37
C ARG A 68 -4.45 -9.81 -10.70
N ASN A 69 -5.16 -10.45 -9.79
CA ASN A 69 -6.31 -9.91 -9.06
C ASN A 69 -5.97 -9.59 -7.60
N VAL A 70 -4.76 -9.91 -7.14
CA VAL A 70 -4.30 -9.62 -5.78
C VAL A 70 -3.40 -8.39 -5.82
N LEU A 71 -3.73 -7.37 -5.04
CA LEU A 71 -2.91 -6.20 -4.74
C LEU A 71 -2.32 -6.36 -3.34
N LEU A 72 -1.00 -6.33 -3.20
CA LEU A 72 -0.30 -6.45 -1.91
C LEU A 72 0.36 -5.13 -1.52
N LEU A 73 0.00 -4.58 -0.36
CA LEU A 73 0.43 -3.26 0.11
C LEU A 73 1.13 -3.34 1.48
N HIS A 74 2.13 -2.48 1.71
CA HIS A 74 2.72 -2.28 3.04
C HIS A 74 2.62 -0.82 3.45
N ALA A 75 2.02 -0.52 4.60
CA ALA A 75 1.79 0.86 5.03
C ALA A 75 2.95 1.47 5.83
N GLY A 76 4.20 1.12 5.52
CA GLY A 76 5.39 1.64 6.23
C GLY A 76 5.75 0.92 7.54
N ASP A 77 6.88 1.31 8.13
CA ASP A 77 7.53 0.71 9.30
C ASP A 77 7.81 -0.80 9.13
N PHE A 78 8.44 -1.14 8.01
CA PHE A 78 9.05 -2.46 7.86
C PHE A 78 10.40 -2.54 8.59
N SER A 79 11.05 -1.38 8.78
CA SER A 79 12.32 -1.19 9.48
C SER A 79 12.17 -1.16 11.00
N GLN A 80 13.30 -1.23 11.72
CA GLN A 80 13.39 -1.21 13.20
C GLN A 80 12.71 -2.40 13.90
N GLY A 81 12.98 -2.63 15.19
CA GLY A 81 12.13 -3.46 16.07
C GLY A 81 12.80 -4.71 16.67
N THR A 82 13.62 -5.42 15.88
CA THR A 82 14.36 -6.60 16.37
C THR A 82 15.87 -6.51 16.11
N SER A 83 16.62 -7.49 16.62
CA SER A 83 18.06 -7.56 16.37
C SER A 83 18.40 -7.81 14.89
N TYR A 84 17.47 -8.33 14.09
CA TYR A 84 17.64 -8.45 12.65
C TYR A 84 17.96 -7.09 12.01
N PHE A 85 17.14 -6.07 12.27
CA PHE A 85 17.40 -4.72 11.78
C PHE A 85 18.72 -4.14 12.29
N THR A 86 19.00 -4.28 13.59
CA THR A 86 20.21 -3.71 14.20
C THR A 86 21.49 -4.29 13.57
N ILE A 87 21.51 -5.60 13.32
CA ILE A 87 22.68 -6.34 12.84
C ILE A 87 22.78 -6.26 11.30
N LEU A 88 21.66 -6.41 10.59
CA LEU A 88 21.59 -6.50 9.12
C LEU A 88 21.24 -5.18 8.45
N LYS A 89 21.10 -4.09 9.22
CA LYS A 89 20.91 -2.70 8.75
C LYS A 89 19.70 -2.48 7.84
N GLY A 90 18.70 -3.34 7.93
CA GLY A 90 17.48 -3.27 7.13
C GLY A 90 17.53 -4.06 5.81
N ASP A 91 18.62 -4.77 5.51
CA ASP A 91 18.77 -5.50 4.24
C ASP A 91 17.81 -6.68 4.13
N LEU A 92 17.59 -7.38 5.25
CA LEU A 92 16.68 -8.52 5.32
C LEU A 92 15.24 -8.10 4.99
N GLU A 93 14.80 -6.98 5.53
CA GLU A 93 13.47 -6.42 5.31
C GLU A 93 13.23 -6.16 3.81
N ILE A 94 14.20 -5.55 3.12
CA ILE A 94 14.11 -5.32 1.68
C ILE A 94 14.07 -6.63 0.89
N ASP A 95 14.88 -7.62 1.27
CA ASP A 95 14.87 -8.94 0.64
C ASP A 95 13.54 -9.66 0.82
N LEU A 96 12.91 -9.56 2.00
CA LEU A 96 11.61 -10.15 2.30
C LEU A 96 10.49 -9.46 1.52
N LEU A 97 10.45 -8.12 1.48
CA LEU A 97 9.50 -7.36 0.66
C LEU A 97 9.62 -7.75 -0.83
N ASN A 98 10.85 -7.87 -1.32
CA ASN A 98 11.15 -8.31 -2.68
C ASN A 98 10.69 -9.76 -2.94
N ALA A 99 10.94 -10.67 -2.01
CA ALA A 99 10.57 -12.09 -2.11
C ALA A 99 9.04 -12.27 -2.12
N MET A 100 8.32 -11.55 -1.25
CA MET A 100 6.86 -11.54 -1.19
C MET A 100 6.22 -10.82 -2.38
N LYS A 101 6.98 -10.02 -3.13
CA LYS A 101 6.54 -9.27 -4.31
C LYS A 101 5.41 -8.31 -3.95
N PHE A 102 5.68 -7.42 -2.99
CA PHE A 102 4.81 -6.29 -2.71
C PHE A 102 4.56 -5.48 -3.98
N ASP A 103 3.35 -4.97 -4.14
CA ASP A 103 2.97 -4.16 -5.29
C ASP A 103 3.26 -2.68 -5.05
N CYS A 104 3.20 -2.22 -3.79
CA CYS A 104 3.51 -0.86 -3.37
C CYS A 104 3.78 -0.83 -1.86
N VAL A 105 4.71 0.02 -1.42
CA VAL A 105 4.92 0.30 0.01
C VAL A 105 4.89 1.81 0.26
N SER A 106 4.39 2.22 1.42
CA SER A 106 4.62 3.58 1.95
C SER A 106 5.88 3.58 2.82
N LEU A 107 6.43 4.77 3.04
CA LEU A 107 7.35 5.00 4.14
C LEU A 107 6.57 5.13 5.45
N GLY A 108 7.16 4.66 6.54
CA GLY A 108 6.88 5.01 7.92
C GLY A 108 8.03 5.80 8.53
N ASN A 109 7.92 6.16 9.81
CA ASN A 109 8.95 6.97 10.47
C ASN A 109 10.23 6.17 10.76
N HIS A 110 10.13 4.85 10.96
CA HIS A 110 11.29 4.02 11.29
C HIS A 110 12.17 3.68 10.08
N GLU A 111 11.71 3.96 8.85
CA GLU A 111 12.56 3.84 7.66
C GLU A 111 13.79 4.77 7.71
N PHE A 112 13.73 5.84 8.53
CA PHE A 112 14.76 6.87 8.66
C PHE A 112 15.78 6.60 9.78
N ASP A 113 15.57 5.58 10.63
CA ASP A 113 16.35 5.35 11.86
C ASP A 113 17.87 5.15 11.64
N ASN A 114 18.27 4.64 10.46
CA ASN A 114 19.67 4.44 10.11
C ASN A 114 20.28 5.61 9.30
N GLY A 115 19.55 6.73 9.14
CA GLY A 115 19.98 7.88 8.36
C GLY A 115 19.62 7.81 6.88
N LEU A 116 19.76 8.96 6.20
CA LEU A 116 19.33 9.18 4.81
C LEU A 116 20.12 8.38 3.79
N ASP A 117 21.43 8.20 4.02
CA ASP A 117 22.29 7.39 3.14
C ASP A 117 21.86 5.93 3.14
N GLU A 118 21.61 5.37 4.33
CA GLU A 118 21.15 4.00 4.48
C GLU A 118 19.71 3.81 3.97
N LEU A 119 18.84 4.80 4.14
CA LEU A 119 17.54 4.82 3.49
C LEU A 119 17.70 4.73 1.96
N GLY A 120 18.50 5.61 1.36
CA GLY A 120 18.76 5.62 -0.08
C GLY A 120 19.35 4.28 -0.58
N ARG A 121 20.30 3.71 0.15
CA ARG A 121 20.90 2.40 -0.15
C ARG A 121 19.85 1.30 -0.15
N ARG A 122 19.03 1.19 0.91
CA ARG A 122 17.97 0.17 1.01
C ARG A 122 16.95 0.32 -0.11
N LEU A 123 16.46 1.54 -0.35
CA LEU A 123 15.45 1.79 -1.38
C LEU A 123 15.97 1.52 -2.79
N SER A 124 17.28 1.65 -3.03
CA SER A 124 17.87 1.30 -4.33
C SER A 124 17.75 -0.18 -4.70
N TRP A 125 17.58 -1.05 -3.70
CA TRP A 125 17.43 -2.50 -3.86
C TRP A 125 15.97 -2.97 -3.86
N LEU A 126 15.03 -2.11 -3.47
CA LEU A 126 13.62 -2.44 -3.40
C LEU A 126 12.99 -2.47 -4.82
N LYS A 127 12.30 -3.56 -5.15
CA LYS A 127 11.76 -3.83 -6.50
C LYS A 127 10.36 -3.30 -6.73
N CYS A 128 9.65 -2.94 -5.66
CA CYS A 128 8.33 -2.34 -5.72
C CYS A 128 8.43 -0.81 -5.55
N PRO A 129 7.46 -0.05 -6.08
CA PRO A 129 7.40 1.39 -5.87
C PRO A 129 7.23 1.74 -4.39
N VAL A 130 7.91 2.81 -3.98
CA VAL A 130 7.77 3.45 -2.67
C VAL A 130 7.00 4.75 -2.84
N VAL A 131 5.97 4.96 -2.01
CA VAL A 131 5.16 6.17 -2.06
C VAL A 131 5.26 7.01 -0.80
N CYS A 132 5.45 8.32 -0.96
CA CYS A 132 5.29 9.35 0.07
C CYS A 132 5.17 10.71 -0.63
N ALA A 133 4.07 11.41 -0.41
CA ALA A 133 3.70 12.60 -1.17
C ALA A 133 3.86 13.92 -0.40
N ASN A 134 3.79 13.87 0.93
CA ASN A 134 3.74 15.06 1.79
C ASN A 134 5.11 15.51 2.32
N TYR A 135 6.17 15.15 1.60
CA TYR A 135 7.54 15.56 1.86
C TYR A 135 8.28 15.79 0.54
N ASP A 136 9.21 16.75 0.55
CA ASP A 136 10.12 17.00 -0.56
C ASP A 136 11.44 16.23 -0.36
N PHE A 137 11.62 15.17 -1.14
CA PHE A 137 12.83 14.35 -1.14
C PHE A 137 13.83 14.76 -2.23
N SER A 138 13.61 15.86 -2.96
CA SER A 138 14.43 16.23 -4.13
C SER A 138 15.88 16.58 -3.80
N SER A 139 16.16 16.94 -2.54
CA SER A 139 17.49 17.29 -2.03
C SER A 139 18.33 16.08 -1.61
N ILE A 140 17.73 14.88 -1.47
CA ILE A 140 18.39 13.71 -0.90
C ILE A 140 18.47 12.55 -1.89
N GLU A 141 19.47 11.69 -1.74
CA GLU A 141 19.71 10.56 -2.66
C GLU A 141 18.52 9.58 -2.69
N ALA A 142 17.88 9.36 -1.54
CA ALA A 142 16.70 8.51 -1.42
C ALA A 142 15.52 8.99 -2.29
N GLY A 143 15.45 10.27 -2.63
CA GLY A 143 14.39 10.85 -3.47
C GLY A 143 14.31 10.26 -4.87
N LYS A 144 15.37 9.59 -5.37
CA LYS A 144 15.35 8.86 -6.65
C LYS A 144 14.39 7.67 -6.65
N TYR A 145 14.10 7.12 -5.48
CA TYR A 145 13.32 5.90 -5.30
C TYR A 145 11.92 6.16 -4.75
N ILE A 146 11.68 7.35 -4.21
CA ILE A 146 10.41 7.74 -3.58
C ILE A 146 9.57 8.53 -4.58
N ARG A 147 8.29 8.21 -4.68
CA ARG A 147 7.34 8.91 -5.56
C ARG A 147 6.15 9.39 -4.74
N PRO A 148 5.47 10.48 -5.12
CA PRO A 148 4.25 10.87 -4.43
C PRO A 148 3.13 9.82 -4.58
N TYR A 149 3.06 9.19 -5.76
CA TYR A 149 2.04 8.20 -6.07
C TYR A 149 2.55 7.16 -7.07
N VAL A 150 1.79 6.07 -7.21
CA VAL A 150 1.92 5.11 -8.32
C VAL A 150 0.55 4.76 -8.90
N ILE A 151 0.53 4.28 -10.14
CA ILE A 151 -0.67 3.74 -10.79
C ILE A 151 -0.39 2.30 -11.20
N LEU A 152 -1.19 1.38 -10.69
CA LEU A 152 -1.08 -0.05 -10.94
C LEU A 152 -2.32 -0.57 -11.68
N ARG A 153 -2.18 -1.74 -12.32
CA ARG A 153 -3.31 -2.45 -12.94
C ARG A 153 -3.47 -3.83 -12.33
N LYS A 154 -4.63 -4.09 -11.72
CA LYS A 154 -5.02 -5.36 -11.09
C LYS A 154 -6.49 -5.62 -11.36
N ALA A 155 -6.88 -6.87 -11.59
CA ALA A 155 -8.27 -7.25 -11.89
C ALA A 155 -8.95 -6.40 -13.00
N GLY A 156 -8.18 -5.90 -13.98
CA GLY A 156 -8.68 -4.99 -15.02
C GLY A 156 -9.03 -3.57 -14.53
N MET A 157 -8.70 -3.22 -13.28
CA MET A 157 -8.84 -1.89 -12.69
C MET A 157 -7.55 -1.09 -12.82
N LYS A 158 -7.66 0.22 -12.98
CA LYS A 158 -6.57 1.20 -12.84
C LYS A 158 -6.62 1.77 -11.42
N ILE A 159 -5.62 1.44 -10.61
CA ILE A 159 -5.60 1.77 -9.18
C ILE A 159 -4.52 2.83 -8.96
N GLY A 160 -4.93 4.01 -8.49
CA GLY A 160 -4.01 5.05 -8.03
C GLY A 160 -3.71 4.87 -6.56
N ILE A 161 -2.44 4.95 -6.16
CA ILE A 161 -2.02 4.83 -4.77
C ILE A 161 -1.16 6.04 -4.44
N VAL A 162 -1.57 6.85 -3.47
CA VAL A 162 -0.83 8.00 -2.94
C VAL A 162 -0.29 7.67 -1.54
N GLY A 163 0.97 7.99 -1.28
CA GLY A 163 1.61 7.75 0.03
C GLY A 163 1.53 8.98 0.93
N LEU A 164 1.27 8.81 2.23
CA LEU A 164 1.31 9.91 3.21
C LEU A 164 1.97 9.44 4.51
N LEU A 165 2.82 10.28 5.08
CA LEU A 165 3.64 9.96 6.24
C LEU A 165 3.36 10.94 7.38
N THR A 166 3.43 10.45 8.62
CA THR A 166 3.32 11.26 9.84
C THR A 166 4.37 12.38 9.90
N ASP A 167 4.26 13.27 10.89
CA ASP A 167 5.19 14.38 11.09
C ASP A 167 6.57 13.88 11.55
N LEU A 168 7.55 13.88 10.64
CA LEU A 168 8.91 13.42 10.90
C LEU A 168 9.58 14.23 12.01
N SER A 169 9.23 15.51 12.18
CA SER A 169 9.82 16.34 13.24
C SER A 169 9.43 15.88 14.65
N THR A 170 8.38 15.08 14.77
CA THR A 170 7.92 14.49 16.03
C THR A 170 8.56 13.12 16.30
N PHE A 171 8.80 12.32 15.25
CA PHE A 171 9.12 10.89 15.39
C PHE A 171 10.51 10.49 14.90
N VAL A 172 11.24 11.38 14.22
CA VAL A 172 12.57 11.12 13.66
C VAL A 172 13.57 12.13 14.19
N ASP A 173 14.85 11.74 14.24
CA ASP A 173 15.92 12.63 14.69
C ASP A 173 15.90 13.96 13.93
N ARG A 174 16.08 15.05 14.70
CA ARG A 174 16.00 16.42 14.19
C ARG A 174 16.95 16.64 13.01
N SER A 175 18.17 16.10 13.09
CA SER A 175 19.18 16.25 12.02
C SER A 175 18.74 15.66 10.69
N ILE A 176 17.86 14.66 10.70
CA ILE A 176 17.28 14.04 9.51
C ILE A 176 16.03 14.80 9.07
N SER A 177 15.12 15.08 10.01
CA SER A 177 13.83 15.70 9.67
C SER A 177 13.97 17.11 9.10
N GLU A 178 15.00 17.88 9.49
CA GLU A 178 15.25 19.23 8.97
C GLU A 178 15.77 19.24 7.52
N GLU A 179 16.28 18.10 7.01
CA GLU A 179 16.75 17.97 5.61
C GLU A 179 15.61 17.70 4.61
N ILE A 180 14.43 17.32 5.10
CA ILE A 180 13.29 16.90 4.28
C ILE A 180 12.09 17.82 4.56
N PRO A 181 11.89 18.89 3.78
CA PRO A 181 10.77 19.80 3.98
C PRO A 181 9.42 19.08 3.89
N SER A 182 8.56 19.30 4.88
CA SER A 182 7.19 18.81 4.87
C SER A 182 6.30 19.68 3.99
N LEU A 183 5.26 19.06 3.43
CA LEU A 183 4.20 19.72 2.67
C LEU A 183 2.88 19.61 3.45
N ASP A 184 1.98 20.57 3.25
CA ASP A 184 0.64 20.51 3.83
C ASP A 184 -0.05 19.21 3.40
N ILE A 185 -0.37 18.37 4.39
CA ILE A 185 -0.86 17.01 4.14
C ILE A 185 -2.24 16.99 3.47
N VAL A 186 -3.14 17.91 3.84
CA VAL A 186 -4.50 17.98 3.32
C VAL A 186 -4.50 18.48 1.87
N GLN A 187 -3.73 19.52 1.59
CA GLN A 187 -3.56 20.06 0.24
C GLN A 187 -2.89 19.02 -0.67
N THR A 188 -1.86 18.34 -0.17
CA THR A 188 -1.14 17.29 -0.89
C THR A 188 -2.05 16.11 -1.22
N ALA A 189 -2.78 15.60 -0.22
CA ALA A 189 -3.70 14.48 -0.40
C ALA A 189 -4.79 14.82 -1.42
N ASN A 190 -5.45 15.98 -1.29
CA ASN A 190 -6.48 16.41 -2.24
C ASN A 190 -5.92 16.60 -3.66
N ARG A 191 -4.73 17.19 -3.80
CA ARG A 191 -4.07 17.37 -5.11
C ARG A 191 -3.87 16.03 -5.81
N TRP A 192 -3.25 15.06 -5.14
CA TRP A 192 -2.92 13.79 -5.75
C TRP A 192 -4.14 12.88 -5.93
N ALA A 193 -5.07 12.87 -4.96
CA ALA A 193 -6.32 12.13 -5.11
C ALA A 193 -7.14 12.63 -6.31
N SER A 194 -7.30 13.96 -6.44
CA SER A 194 -8.00 14.56 -7.57
C SER A 194 -7.30 14.28 -8.90
N TYR A 195 -5.97 14.40 -8.95
CA TYR A 195 -5.18 14.05 -10.13
C TYR A 195 -5.38 12.58 -10.55
N LEU A 196 -5.32 11.65 -9.60
CA LEU A 196 -5.50 10.22 -9.85
C LEU A 196 -6.91 9.90 -10.33
N LYS A 197 -7.93 10.47 -9.69
CA LYS A 197 -9.34 10.23 -10.02
C LYS A 197 -9.75 10.89 -11.34
N ASN A 198 -9.47 12.18 -11.49
CA ASN A 198 -10.07 13.01 -12.53
C ASN A 198 -9.22 13.08 -13.80
N GLU A 199 -7.90 13.22 -13.66
CA GLU A 199 -7.01 13.32 -14.82
C GLU A 199 -6.55 11.93 -15.28
N LYS A 200 -6.14 11.07 -14.34
CA LYS A 200 -5.68 9.72 -14.66
C LYS A 200 -6.81 8.72 -14.79
N ARG A 201 -8.04 9.06 -14.42
CA ARG A 201 -9.20 8.18 -14.55
C ARG A 201 -8.94 6.82 -13.88
N CYS A 202 -8.34 6.84 -12.69
CA CYS A 202 -8.23 5.65 -11.87
C CYS A 202 -9.63 5.22 -11.41
N ASP A 203 -9.90 3.92 -11.49
CA ASP A 203 -11.16 3.33 -11.01
C ASP A 203 -11.23 3.43 -9.47
N LEU A 204 -10.08 3.24 -8.82
CA LEU A 204 -9.90 3.26 -7.36
C LEU A 204 -8.71 4.17 -6.99
N VAL A 205 -8.87 5.02 -5.99
CA VAL A 205 -7.79 5.81 -5.37
C VAL A 205 -7.60 5.37 -3.91
N ILE A 206 -6.42 4.84 -3.60
CA ILE A 206 -6.02 4.40 -2.27
C ILE A 206 -5.05 5.41 -1.68
N ALA A 207 -5.32 5.87 -0.46
CA ALA A 207 -4.29 6.48 0.38
C ALA A 207 -3.60 5.37 1.17
N LEU A 208 -2.33 5.14 0.92
CA LEU A 208 -1.48 4.21 1.67
C LEU A 208 -0.69 5.05 2.68
N THR A 209 -1.05 4.99 3.94
CA THR A 209 -0.69 6.01 4.92
C THR A 209 0.08 5.42 6.10
N HIS A 210 0.94 6.23 6.69
CA HIS A 210 1.60 5.96 7.96
C HIS A 210 1.36 7.13 8.91
N LEU A 211 0.08 7.43 9.15
CA LEU A 211 -0.40 8.57 9.95
C LEU A 211 -0.92 8.16 11.32
N GLY A 212 -1.38 6.92 11.45
CA GLY A 212 -2.08 6.43 12.64
C GLY A 212 -3.57 6.60 12.48
N PHE A 213 -4.31 5.58 12.92
CA PHE A 213 -5.76 5.70 13.11
C PHE A 213 -6.08 6.63 14.29
N GLU A 214 -5.30 6.52 15.35
CA GLU A 214 -5.36 7.34 16.56
C GLU A 214 -3.95 7.74 17.01
N GLY A 215 -3.86 8.62 18.02
CA GLY A 215 -2.59 9.04 18.59
C GLY A 215 -2.30 10.53 18.38
N VAL A 216 -1.02 10.87 18.31
CA VAL A 216 -0.55 12.27 18.27
C VAL A 216 -0.46 12.74 16.83
N GLY A 217 -1.02 13.92 16.56
CA GLY A 217 -0.90 14.59 15.27
C GLY A 217 -2.12 14.37 14.37
N PHE A 218 -1.87 14.34 13.06
CA PHE A 218 -2.90 14.22 12.02
C PHE A 218 -3.13 12.75 11.70
N THR A 219 -4.36 12.26 11.82
CA THR A 219 -4.70 10.83 11.72
C THR A 219 -5.45 10.48 10.43
N ASP A 220 -5.58 9.18 10.13
CA ASP A 220 -6.35 8.68 9.00
C ASP A 220 -7.84 9.11 9.02
N PRO A 221 -8.55 9.10 10.16
CA PRO A 221 -9.89 9.68 10.24
C PRO A 221 -9.94 11.18 9.90
N MET A 222 -8.93 11.95 10.33
CA MET A 222 -8.83 13.38 10.00
C MET A 222 -8.55 13.59 8.52
N LEU A 223 -7.73 12.73 7.91
CA LEU A 223 -7.47 12.73 6.48
C LEU A 223 -8.76 12.58 5.69
N VAL A 224 -9.57 11.55 5.99
CA VAL A 224 -10.82 11.31 5.28
C VAL A 224 -11.74 12.53 5.39
N ARG A 225 -11.97 13.04 6.61
CA ARG A 225 -12.86 14.19 6.85
C ARG A 225 -12.41 15.48 6.14
N ALA A 226 -11.12 15.60 5.82
CA ALA A 226 -10.54 16.79 5.19
C ALA A 226 -10.33 16.65 3.66
N THR A 227 -10.70 15.53 3.06
CA THR A 227 -10.35 15.24 1.66
C THR A 227 -11.55 14.85 0.77
N ARG A 228 -11.28 14.77 -0.53
CA ARG A 228 -12.16 14.26 -1.60
C ARG A 228 -11.43 13.21 -2.41
N ASP A 229 -12.15 12.49 -3.26
CA ASP A 229 -11.62 11.57 -4.29
C ASP A 229 -10.82 10.34 -3.79
N ILE A 230 -10.54 10.21 -2.49
CA ILE A 230 -10.01 8.99 -1.87
C ILE A 230 -11.16 7.97 -1.72
N ASP A 231 -10.93 6.74 -2.18
CA ASP A 231 -11.91 5.65 -2.13
C ASP A 231 -11.63 4.66 -0.97
N LEU A 232 -10.40 4.64 -0.45
CA LEU A 232 -9.94 3.73 0.60
C LEU A 232 -8.68 4.30 1.28
N VAL A 233 -8.57 4.13 2.60
CA VAL A 233 -7.33 4.33 3.37
C VAL A 233 -6.81 2.99 3.89
N VAL A 234 -5.53 2.71 3.67
CA VAL A 234 -4.79 1.59 4.27
C VAL A 234 -3.66 2.19 5.09
N GLY A 235 -3.80 2.13 6.41
CA GLY A 235 -2.98 2.84 7.38
C GLY A 235 -1.95 1.98 8.12
N GLY A 236 -1.18 2.64 8.98
CA GLY A 236 -0.13 2.10 9.84
C GLY A 236 0.13 3.06 11.02
N HIS A 237 1.30 2.98 11.65
CA HIS A 237 1.80 3.85 12.73
C HIS A 237 1.22 3.57 14.12
N SER A 238 -0.11 3.59 14.28
CA SER A 238 -0.75 3.48 15.60
C SER A 238 -0.86 2.05 16.15
N HIS A 239 -0.42 1.05 15.38
CA HIS A 239 -0.53 -0.39 15.66
C HIS A 239 -1.97 -0.85 15.97
N THR A 240 -2.96 -0.13 15.43
CA THR A 240 -4.37 -0.40 15.68
C THR A 240 -4.77 -1.69 14.96
N PHE A 241 -5.21 -2.70 15.71
CA PHE A 241 -5.86 -3.87 15.14
C PHE A 241 -7.35 -3.60 14.98
N MET A 242 -7.87 -3.84 13.78
CA MET A 242 -9.28 -3.65 13.45
C MET A 242 -9.91 -4.99 13.04
N GLU A 243 -10.96 -5.41 13.74
CA GLU A 243 -11.73 -6.61 13.36
C GLU A 243 -12.57 -6.36 12.10
N GLU A 244 -13.07 -5.14 11.94
CA GLU A 244 -13.84 -4.66 10.79
C GLU A 244 -13.31 -3.33 10.29
N MET A 245 -13.65 -2.95 9.05
CA MET A 245 -13.25 -1.63 8.53
C MET A 245 -14.00 -0.53 9.26
N GLU A 246 -13.28 0.52 9.64
CA GLU A 246 -13.90 1.74 10.14
C GLU A 246 -14.21 2.69 8.98
N TYR A 247 -15.23 3.53 9.14
CA TYR A 247 -15.67 4.44 8.09
C TYR A 247 -15.71 5.88 8.57
N GLU A 248 -15.21 6.76 7.72
CA GLU A 248 -15.35 8.20 7.91
C GLU A 248 -15.99 8.83 6.67
N TYR A 249 -16.66 9.97 6.88
CA TYR A 249 -17.30 10.68 5.78
C TYR A 249 -16.39 11.77 5.26
N ASN A 250 -16.10 11.71 3.96
CA ASN A 250 -15.29 12.73 3.31
C ASN A 250 -16.06 14.04 3.09
N LEU A 251 -15.42 15.05 2.50
CA LEU A 251 -16.05 16.35 2.29
C LEU A 251 -17.27 16.33 1.34
N ASP A 252 -17.52 15.23 0.60
CA ASP A 252 -18.71 15.01 -0.25
C ASP A 252 -19.81 14.25 0.49
N GLY A 253 -19.60 13.92 1.77
CA GLY A 253 -20.49 13.05 2.53
C GLY A 253 -20.44 11.59 2.07
N LYS A 254 -19.39 11.18 1.33
CA LYS A 254 -19.18 9.79 0.92
C LYS A 254 -18.46 9.03 2.05
N PRO A 255 -18.96 7.84 2.46
CA PRO A 255 -18.23 6.99 3.40
C PRO A 255 -16.96 6.43 2.72
N VAL A 256 -15.83 6.54 3.41
CA VAL A 256 -14.53 6.01 2.98
C VAL A 256 -14.05 5.03 4.05
N PRO A 257 -13.79 3.76 3.69
CA PRO A 257 -13.24 2.78 4.63
C PRO A 257 -11.78 3.10 4.97
N ILE A 258 -11.41 2.84 6.22
CA ILE A 258 -10.08 2.93 6.82
C ILE A 258 -9.73 1.56 7.39
N LEU A 259 -8.50 1.12 7.14
CA LEU A 259 -8.01 -0.21 7.50
C LEU A 259 -6.65 -0.12 8.16
N GLN A 260 -6.43 -0.96 9.17
CA GLN A 260 -5.13 -1.24 9.76
C GLN A 260 -5.17 -2.63 10.41
N ASP A 261 -4.05 -3.37 10.40
CA ASP A 261 -4.02 -4.77 10.82
C ASP A 261 -3.03 -5.05 11.96
N GLY A 262 -2.95 -4.14 12.93
CA GLY A 262 -2.12 -4.29 14.11
C GLY A 262 -0.66 -4.00 13.81
N ASN A 263 0.24 -4.91 14.18
CA ASN A 263 1.68 -4.79 13.96
C ASN A 263 2.36 -6.18 13.89
N TRP A 264 3.67 -6.16 13.64
CA TRP A 264 4.59 -7.31 13.69
C TRP A 264 4.25 -8.44 12.72
N GLY A 265 3.35 -8.15 11.77
CA GLY A 265 2.81 -9.13 10.84
C GLY A 265 2.08 -10.28 11.53
N LEU A 266 1.47 -10.03 12.69
CA LEU A 266 0.57 -10.98 13.37
C LEU A 266 -0.66 -11.28 12.52
N PHE A 267 -1.12 -10.27 11.77
CA PHE A 267 -2.25 -10.34 10.88
C PHE A 267 -1.85 -9.92 9.47
N LEU A 268 -2.64 -10.36 8.49
CA LEU A 268 -2.64 -9.86 7.13
C LEU A 268 -4.06 -9.44 6.80
N GLY A 269 -4.30 -8.14 6.69
CA GLY A 269 -5.59 -7.64 6.25
C GLY A 269 -5.95 -8.22 4.87
N ASN A 270 -7.16 -8.76 4.72
CA ASN A 270 -7.64 -9.35 3.47
C ASN A 270 -9.09 -8.99 3.20
N PHE A 271 -9.32 -8.23 2.13
CA PHE A 271 -10.67 -7.86 1.71
C PHE A 271 -10.80 -7.83 0.20
N LYS A 272 -12.05 -7.86 -0.29
CA LYS A 272 -12.37 -7.94 -1.71
C LYS A 272 -13.26 -6.80 -2.15
N ILE A 273 -12.87 -6.14 -3.23
CA ILE A 273 -13.67 -5.17 -3.95
C ILE A 273 -14.26 -5.87 -5.19
N GLN A 274 -15.53 -5.61 -5.49
CA GLN A 274 -16.31 -6.23 -6.57
C GLN A 274 -16.82 -5.20 -7.57
#